data_AF-A0A126V5N6-F1
#
_entry.id   AF-A0A126V5N6-F1
#
_cell.length_a   1.000
_cell.length_b   1.000
_cell.length_c   1.000
_cell.angle_alpha   90.00
_cell.angle_beta   90.00
_cell.angle_gamma   90.00
#
_symmetry.space_group_name_H-M   'P 1'
#
loop_
_entity.id
_entity.type
_entity.pdbx_description
1 polymer ?
#
loop_
_entity_poly.entity_id
_entity_poly.type
_entity_poly.pdbx_seq_one_letter_code
_entity_poly.pdbx_strand_id
1 'polypeptide(L)'
;MVARAINSGQAFGRDYAQSGPVLKSYHRRALLQTLERLECGEVFETQDDECISAMGSALVSAANDLRPGYGNRVLDVCKHEEYLFNNALEDLRRFILQWESFDFVRKQARARIAARRLLENVNANF
;
A
#
# COMPACT_ATOMS: atom_id res chain seq x y z
N MET A 1 -9.29 5.70 -12.39
CA MET A 1 -9.03 4.72 -11.31
C MET A 1 -7.77 3.90 -11.54
N VAL A 2 -7.61 3.26 -12.71
CA VAL A 2 -6.36 2.53 -13.06
C VAL A 2 -5.14 3.46 -13.02
N ALA A 3 -5.17 4.58 -13.74
CA ALA A 3 -4.07 5.57 -13.69
C ALA A 3 -3.81 6.11 -12.27
N ARG A 4 -4.85 6.23 -11.43
CA ARG A 4 -4.70 6.64 -10.03
C ARG A 4 -3.98 5.57 -9.22
N ALA A 5 -4.31 4.29 -9.40
CA ALA A 5 -3.63 3.17 -8.74
C ALA A 5 -2.14 3.10 -9.14
N ILE A 6 -1.86 3.29 -10.42
CA ILE A 6 -0.49 3.29 -10.97
C ILE A 6 0.31 4.44 -10.33
N ASN A 7 -0.19 5.67 -10.43
CA ASN A 7 0.49 6.85 -9.89
C ASN A 7 0.68 6.74 -8.37
N SER A 8 -0.33 6.27 -7.62
CA SER A 8 -0.22 6.09 -6.17
C SER A 8 0.75 4.97 -5.80
N GLY A 9 0.78 3.88 -6.58
CA GLY A 9 1.68 2.75 -6.35
C GLY A 9 3.13 3.11 -6.65
N GLN A 10 3.39 3.85 -7.73
CA GLN A 10 4.72 4.40 -8.05
C GLN A 10 5.21 5.35 -6.96
N ALA A 11 4.36 6.28 -6.52
CA ALA A 11 4.72 7.20 -5.44
C ALA A 11 5.03 6.43 -4.15
N PHE A 12 4.13 5.53 -3.74
CA PHE A 12 4.32 4.71 -2.55
C PHE A 12 5.59 3.84 -2.63
N GLY A 13 5.83 3.18 -3.77
CA GLY A 13 7.00 2.34 -3.99
C GLY A 13 8.31 3.13 -3.88
N ARG A 14 8.40 4.30 -4.52
CA ARG A 14 9.59 5.17 -4.42
C ARG A 14 9.83 5.64 -3.00
N ASP A 15 8.79 6.14 -2.35
CA ASP A 15 8.91 6.61 -0.97
C ASP A 15 9.36 5.46 -0.06
N TYR A 16 8.77 4.25 -0.22
CA TYR A 16 9.12 3.09 0.60
C TYR A 16 10.55 2.61 0.35
N ALA A 17 11.02 2.64 -0.89
CA ALA A 17 12.41 2.33 -1.21
C ALA A 17 13.39 3.28 -0.52
N GLN A 18 13.00 4.54 -0.34
CA GLN A 18 13.84 5.57 0.27
C GLN A 18 13.84 5.54 1.80
N SER A 19 12.66 5.38 2.41
CA SER A 19 12.46 5.60 3.85
C SER A 19 11.57 4.57 4.53
N GLY A 20 11.19 3.49 3.84
CA GLY A 20 10.36 2.43 4.38
C GLY A 20 11.05 1.66 5.51
N PRO A 21 10.29 1.21 6.52
CA PRO A 21 10.82 0.36 7.57
C PRO A 21 11.22 -1.02 7.03
N VAL A 22 12.12 -1.71 7.74
CA VAL A 22 12.56 -3.06 7.36
C VAL A 22 11.45 -4.07 7.61
N LEU A 23 11.20 -4.95 6.64
CA LEU A 23 10.28 -6.08 6.79
C LEU A 23 10.94 -7.19 7.61
N LYS A 24 10.50 -7.38 8.86
CA LYS A 24 11.06 -8.39 9.80
C LYS A 24 10.89 -9.84 9.34
N SER A 25 9.88 -10.14 8.52
CA SER A 25 9.50 -11.50 8.11
C SER A 25 9.48 -11.73 6.59
N TYR A 26 9.96 -10.77 5.78
CA TYR A 26 9.85 -10.84 4.33
C TYR A 26 11.20 -10.99 3.64
N HIS A 27 11.26 -11.77 2.56
CA HIS A 27 12.49 -11.96 1.82
C HIS A 27 12.92 -10.66 1.14
N ARG A 28 14.13 -10.17 1.45
CA ARG A 28 14.71 -8.94 0.86
C ARG A 28 14.62 -8.90 -0.66
N ARG A 29 14.81 -10.04 -1.33
CA ARG A 29 14.72 -10.17 -2.79
C ARG A 29 13.30 -9.91 -3.31
N ALA A 30 12.30 -10.43 -2.61
CA ALA A 30 10.90 -10.23 -2.98
C ALA A 30 10.50 -8.76 -2.81
N LEU A 31 10.95 -8.09 -1.74
CA LEU A 31 10.75 -6.65 -1.56
C LEU A 31 11.33 -5.84 -2.71
N LEU A 32 12.60 -6.09 -3.10
CA LEU A 32 13.22 -5.36 -4.21
C LEU A 32 12.44 -5.54 -5.52
N GLN A 33 12.03 -6.76 -5.83
CA GLN A 33 11.23 -7.04 -7.03
C GLN A 33 9.88 -6.34 -6.99
N THR A 34 9.19 -6.35 -5.84
CA THR A 34 7.93 -5.62 -5.69
C THR A 34 8.15 -4.11 -5.89
N LEU A 35 9.21 -3.54 -5.32
CA LEU A 35 9.51 -2.11 -5.48
C LEU A 35 9.81 -1.73 -6.93
N GLU A 36 10.61 -2.53 -7.64
CA GLU A 36 10.90 -2.33 -9.08
C GLU A 36 9.61 -2.36 -9.91
N ARG A 37 8.72 -3.33 -9.65
CA ARG A 37 7.42 -3.42 -10.34
C ARG A 37 6.52 -2.22 -10.04
N LEU A 38 6.44 -1.80 -8.77
CA LEU A 38 5.68 -0.62 -8.39
C LEU A 38 6.20 0.63 -9.10
N GLU A 39 7.53 0.79 -9.22
CA GLU A 39 8.14 1.89 -9.97
C GLU A 39 7.81 1.84 -11.47
N CYS A 40 7.80 0.65 -12.08
CA CYS A 40 7.37 0.46 -13.47
C CYS A 40 5.85 0.58 -13.68
N GLY A 41 5.06 0.73 -12.61
CA GLY A 41 3.60 0.85 -12.70
C GLY A 41 2.87 -0.50 -12.78
N GLU A 42 3.57 -1.61 -12.56
CA GLU A 42 3.02 -2.97 -12.48
C GLU A 42 2.33 -3.21 -11.12
N VAL A 43 1.30 -2.40 -10.85
CA VAL A 43 0.69 -2.32 -9.53
C VAL A 43 -0.40 -3.37 -9.28
N PHE A 44 -0.72 -4.25 -10.23
CA PHE A 44 -1.87 -5.19 -10.11
C PHE A 44 -1.48 -6.65 -9.96
N GLU A 45 -0.19 -6.95 -9.95
CA GLU A 45 0.33 -8.30 -9.84
C GLU A 45 -0.04 -8.94 -8.50
N THR A 46 -0.62 -10.15 -8.54
CA THR A 46 -1.07 -10.89 -7.35
C THR A 46 0.11 -11.35 -6.50
N GLN A 47 1.25 -11.66 -7.11
CA GLN A 47 2.46 -12.09 -6.42
C GLN A 47 2.99 -11.04 -5.42
N ASP A 48 2.64 -9.78 -5.61
CA ASP A 48 3.04 -8.67 -4.74
C ASP A 48 2.08 -8.44 -3.57
N ASP A 49 0.95 -9.16 -3.50
CA ASP A 49 -0.08 -8.97 -2.45
C ASP A 49 0.47 -9.11 -1.04
N GLU A 50 1.24 -10.17 -0.79
CA GLU A 50 1.84 -10.43 0.52
C GLU A 50 2.90 -9.37 0.87
N CYS A 51 3.72 -8.97 -0.11
CA CYS A 51 4.74 -7.94 0.10
C CYS A 51 4.10 -6.60 0.44
N ILE A 52 3.12 -6.16 -0.34
CA ILE A 52 2.42 -4.89 -0.15
C ILE A 52 1.69 -4.87 1.20
N SER A 53 1.10 -6.00 1.61
CA SER A 53 0.51 -6.13 2.95
C SER A 53 1.57 -6.03 4.05
N ALA A 54 2.71 -6.72 3.90
CA ALA A 54 3.82 -6.66 4.84
C ALA A 54 4.42 -5.25 4.98
N MET A 55 4.49 -4.49 3.88
CA MET A 55 4.89 -3.08 3.89
C MET A 55 3.99 -2.24 4.78
N GLY A 56 2.65 -2.41 4.65
CA GLY A 56 1.68 -1.74 5.52
C GLY A 56 1.82 -2.14 6.99
N SER A 57 1.94 -3.44 7.28
CA SER A 57 2.14 -3.94 8.64
C SER A 57 3.43 -3.39 9.27
N ALA A 58 4.50 -3.26 8.50
CA ALA A 58 5.76 -2.69 8.98
C ALA A 58 5.64 -1.20 9.30
N LEU A 59 4.90 -0.42 8.50
CA LEU A 59 4.61 0.98 8.79
C LEU A 59 3.81 1.15 10.09
N VAL A 60 2.76 0.33 10.27
CA VAL A 60 1.96 0.30 11.50
C VAL A 60 2.81 -0.08 12.71
N SER A 61 3.67 -1.11 12.57
CA SER A 61 4.58 -1.52 13.64
C SER A 61 5.55 -0.41 14.00
N ALA A 62 6.18 0.24 13.02
CA ALA A 62 7.11 1.34 13.27
C ALA A 62 6.45 2.51 14.01
N ALA A 63 5.20 2.84 13.64
CA ALA A 63 4.43 3.86 14.33
C ALA A 63 4.06 3.46 15.77
N ASN A 64 3.74 2.18 15.99
CA ASN A 64 3.45 1.63 17.32
C ASN A 64 4.69 1.53 18.21
N ASP A 65 5.87 1.31 17.62
CA ASP A 65 7.15 1.31 18.34
C ASP A 65 7.49 2.71 18.89
N LEU A 66 7.09 3.78 18.17
CA LEU A 66 7.22 5.17 18.66
C LEU A 66 6.12 5.55 19.65
N ARG A 67 4.88 5.13 19.42
CA ARG A 67 3.74 5.37 20.30
C ARG A 67 2.78 4.19 20.25
N PRO A 68 2.69 3.38 21.32
CA PRO A 68 1.85 2.19 21.32
C PRO A 68 0.40 2.44 20.87
N GLY A 69 -0.08 1.61 19.95
CA GLY A 69 -1.43 1.68 19.37
C GLY A 69 -1.69 2.88 18.46
N TYR A 70 -0.69 3.72 18.16
CA TYR A 70 -0.86 4.86 17.27
C TYR A 70 -1.09 4.45 15.81
N GLY A 71 -0.26 3.56 15.26
CA GLY A 71 -0.38 3.10 13.87
C GLY A 71 -1.74 2.45 13.57
N ASN A 72 -2.30 1.71 14.53
CA ASN A 72 -3.64 1.13 14.39
C ASN A 72 -4.73 2.23 14.36
N ARG A 73 -4.62 3.23 15.25
CA ARG A 73 -5.57 4.37 15.30
C ARG A 73 -5.56 5.21 14.02
N VAL A 74 -4.43 5.32 13.33
CA VAL A 74 -4.35 5.99 12.02
C VAL A 74 -5.28 5.33 11.00
N LEU A 75 -5.37 4.00 11.02
CA LEU A 75 -6.25 3.24 10.11
C LEU A 75 -7.73 3.28 10.55
N ASP A 76 -7.99 3.28 11.87
CA ASP A 76 -9.36 3.11 12.39
C ASP A 76 -10.14 4.43 12.59
N VAL A 77 -9.50 5.50 13.06
CA VAL A 77 -10.22 6.66 13.63
C VAL A 77 -9.64 8.02 13.21
N CYS A 78 -8.34 8.13 12.93
CA CYS A 78 -7.66 9.43 12.81
C CYS A 78 -7.16 9.76 11.39
N LYS A 79 -8.06 10.23 10.53
CA LYS A 79 -7.71 10.80 9.21
C LYS A 79 -7.39 12.30 9.25
N HIS A 80 -7.49 12.96 10.41
CA HIS A 80 -7.17 14.38 10.59
C HIS A 80 -6.00 14.58 11.56
N GLU A 81 -5.32 15.72 11.44
CA GLU A 81 -4.13 16.09 12.20
C GLU A 81 -4.44 16.10 13.70
N GLU A 82 -4.09 15.02 14.41
CA GLU A 82 -3.69 15.19 15.80
C GLU A 82 -2.46 16.11 15.76
N TYR A 83 -2.42 17.17 16.57
CA TYR A 83 -1.21 17.98 16.73
C TYR A 83 -0.09 17.08 17.26
N LEU A 84 0.69 16.54 16.34
CA LEU A 84 1.81 15.67 16.64
C LEU A 84 3.02 16.56 16.83
N PHE A 85 3.47 16.71 18.08
CA PHE A 85 4.75 17.37 18.36
C PHE A 85 5.97 16.51 17.94
N ASN A 86 5.76 15.44 17.17
CA ASN A 86 6.77 14.48 16.77
C ASN A 86 6.70 14.25 15.24
N ASN A 87 7.66 14.86 14.53
CA ASN A 87 7.77 14.77 13.07
C ASN A 87 7.86 13.33 12.55
N ALA A 88 8.48 12.41 13.32
CA ALA A 88 8.58 11.01 12.90
C ALA A 88 7.22 10.29 12.92
N LEU A 89 6.34 10.65 13.87
CA LEU A 89 4.96 10.14 13.89
C LEU A 89 4.12 10.75 12.76
N GLU A 90 4.34 12.03 12.41
CA GLU A 90 3.70 12.66 11.25
C GLU A 90 4.10 12.00 9.93
N ASP A 91 5.40 11.76 9.75
CA ASP A 91 5.93 11.09 8.57
C ASP A 91 5.34 9.68 8.44
N LEU A 92 5.36 8.89 9.52
CA LEU A 92 4.76 7.55 9.51
C LEU A 92 3.25 7.59 9.30
N ARG A 93 2.52 8.56 9.87
CA ARG A 93 1.08 8.75 9.61
C ARG A 93 0.84 8.99 8.13
N ARG A 94 1.55 9.95 7.53
CA ARG A 94 1.43 10.24 6.09
C ARG A 94 1.69 8.98 5.26
N PHE A 95 2.68 8.19 5.66
CA PHE A 95 3.08 6.99 4.94
C PHE A 95 2.05 5.87 5.04
N ILE A 96 1.49 5.65 6.22
CA ILE A 96 0.38 4.70 6.45
C ILE A 96 -0.82 5.08 5.59
N LEU A 97 -1.20 6.37 5.56
CA LEU A 97 -2.33 6.85 4.77
C LEU A 97 -2.08 6.74 3.26
N GLN A 98 -0.84 6.96 2.82
CA GLN A 98 -0.45 6.76 1.42
C GLN A 98 -0.56 5.29 1.03
N TRP A 99 -0.08 4.37 1.87
CA TRP A 99 -0.24 2.93 1.68
C TRP A 99 -1.72 2.51 1.64
N GLU A 100 -2.53 2.94 2.61
CA GLU A 100 -3.96 2.64 2.68
C GLU A 100 -4.67 3.12 1.40
N SER A 101 -4.37 4.34 0.95
CA SER A 101 -4.95 4.91 -0.27
C SER A 101 -4.56 4.11 -1.51
N PHE A 102 -3.27 3.75 -1.64
CA PHE A 102 -2.78 2.92 -2.73
C PHE A 102 -3.47 1.55 -2.75
N ASP A 103 -3.43 0.82 -1.65
CA ASP A 103 -4.00 -0.53 -1.55
C ASP A 103 -5.51 -0.53 -1.84
N PHE A 104 -6.24 0.45 -1.32
CA PHE A 104 -7.67 0.62 -1.58
C PHE A 104 -7.97 0.83 -3.07
N VAL A 105 -7.28 1.79 -3.72
CA VAL A 105 -7.51 2.09 -5.15
C VAL A 105 -7.08 0.91 -6.03
N ARG A 106 -5.98 0.22 -5.67
CA ARG A 106 -5.50 -0.99 -6.33
C ARG A 106 -6.52 -2.11 -6.29
N LYS A 107 -7.05 -2.46 -5.10
CA LYS A 107 -8.08 -3.48 -4.92
C LYS A 107 -9.35 -3.15 -5.71
N GLN A 108 -9.78 -1.89 -5.68
CA GLN A 108 -10.91 -1.40 -6.46
C GLN A 108 -10.72 -1.53 -7.98
N ALA A 109 -9.51 -1.28 -8.48
CA ALA A 109 -9.21 -1.42 -9.90
C ALA A 109 -9.21 -2.90 -10.31
N ARG A 110 -8.57 -3.78 -9.52
CA ARG A 110 -8.55 -5.24 -9.75
C ARG A 110 -9.96 -5.83 -9.76
N ALA A 111 -10.81 -5.44 -8.80
CA ALA A 111 -12.20 -5.89 -8.75
C ALA A 111 -12.97 -5.53 -10.03
N ARG A 112 -12.77 -4.32 -10.57
CA ARG A 112 -13.41 -3.89 -11.82
C ARG A 112 -12.87 -4.62 -13.06
N ILE A 113 -11.56 -4.87 -13.10
CA ILE A 113 -10.94 -5.68 -14.18
C ILE A 113 -11.51 -7.10 -14.15
N ALA A 114 -11.60 -7.72 -12.98
CA ALA A 114 -12.19 -9.04 -12.82
C ALA A 114 -13.67 -9.07 -13.23
N ALA A 115 -14.46 -8.09 -12.81
CA ALA A 115 -15.86 -7.99 -13.21
C ALA A 115 -16.05 -7.85 -14.73
N ARG A 116 -15.21 -7.07 -15.41
CA ARG A 116 -15.24 -6.96 -16.88
C ARG A 116 -14.95 -8.28 -17.57
N ARG A 117 -13.91 -9.00 -17.13
CA ARG A 117 -13.56 -10.32 -17.67
C ARG A 117 -14.70 -11.32 -17.50
N LEU A 118 -15.39 -11.30 -16.36
CA LEU A 118 -16.57 -12.15 -16.14
C LEU A 118 -17.70 -11.82 -17.11
N LEU A 119 -18.01 -10.54 -17.33
CA LEU A 119 -19.05 -10.12 -18.27
C LEU A 119 -18.72 -10.49 -19.74
N GLU A 120 -17.46 -10.31 -20.14
CA GLU A 120 -16.98 -10.71 -21.48
C GLU A 120 -17.11 -12.23 -21.68
N ASN A 121 -16.74 -13.02 -20.67
CA ASN A 121 -16.89 -14.47 -20.71
C ASN A 121 -18.36 -14.90 -20.74
N VAL A 122 -19.25 -14.21 -20.02
CA VAL A 122 -20.69 -14.49 -20.07
C VAL A 122 -21.24 -14.19 -21.47
N ASN A 123 -20.91 -13.04 -22.05
CA ASN A 123 -21.38 -12.64 -23.38
C ASN A 123 -20.80 -13.49 -24.52
N ALA A 124 -19.62 -14.09 -24.34
CA ALA A 124 -19.02 -14.98 -25.34
C ALA A 124 -19.62 -16.40 -25.36
N ASN A 125 -20.43 -16.75 -24.35
CA ASN A 125 -21.08 -18.05 -24.20
C ASN A 125 -22.57 -18.03 -24.56
N PHE A 126 -23.06 -16.93 -25.15
CA PHE A 126 -24.39 -16.78 -25.75
C PHE A 126 -24.25 -16.47 -27.24
#